data_AF-A0A015MLV0-F1
#
_entry.id   AF-A0A015MLV0-F1
#
_cell.length_a   1.000
_cell.length_b   1.000
_cell.length_c   1.000
_cell.angle_alpha   90.00
_cell.angle_beta   90.00
_cell.angle_gamma   90.00
#
_symmetry.space_group_name_H-M   'P 1'
#
loop_
_entity.id
_entity.type
_entity.pdbx_description
1 polymer ?
#
loop_
_entity_poly.entity_id
_entity_poly.type
_entity_poly.pdbx_seq_one_letter_code
_entity_poly.pdbx_strand_id
1 'polypeptide(L)'
;MQRRKRAEYKIAAKDTKLVTFFFKKDKVLKILEPNDNDSENQIADLDFESILSNLKALFNDKTLSIQSRNRLQLIFQFINLRKMGYKTMNASRIVAKSIGKGKYQVELIVWTKNFLKNKTIPTSEHVKDVNENTARIWLNKLGWFFQIGKKNIYYDEHEYPNVIAYRENFLLEMEALEKLMPKLMDEDITVIIKPQLNPNKKKHILVMHDESVFYANDGKKTYWGPKDHAPLNKKGNGLSLHISDFLTEIDSHLKFEDEETCVIMKPGNNRNGW
;
A
#
# COMPACT_ATOMS: atom_id res chain seq x y z
N MET A 1 -3.46 -3.69 -30.25
CA MET A 1 -2.88 -4.93 -29.65
C MET A 1 -3.25 -5.11 -28.15
N GLN A 2 -4.49 -4.79 -27.72
CA GLN A 2 -4.92 -4.93 -26.30
C GLN A 2 -6.27 -5.65 -26.11
N ARG A 3 -6.98 -6.01 -27.19
CA ARG A 3 -8.29 -6.68 -27.12
C ARG A 3 -8.22 -8.20 -26.86
N ARG A 4 -7.13 -8.88 -27.26
CA ARG A 4 -7.02 -10.36 -27.12
C ARG A 4 -6.88 -10.85 -25.68
N LYS A 5 -6.16 -10.12 -24.80
CA LYS A 5 -5.99 -10.53 -23.39
C LYS A 5 -7.30 -10.55 -22.59
N ARG A 6 -8.28 -9.67 -22.88
CA ARG A 6 -9.57 -9.63 -22.15
C ARG A 6 -10.52 -10.78 -22.54
N ALA A 7 -10.37 -11.37 -23.72
CA ALA A 7 -11.20 -12.50 -24.15
C ALA A 7 -10.85 -13.79 -23.40
N GLU A 8 -9.55 -14.06 -23.18
CA GLU A 8 -9.07 -15.24 -22.44
C GLU A 8 -9.52 -15.24 -20.97
N TYR A 9 -9.50 -14.08 -20.29
CA TYR A 9 -10.02 -13.95 -18.92
C TYR A 9 -11.55 -14.12 -18.83
N LYS A 10 -12.30 -13.75 -19.88
CA LYS A 10 -13.76 -13.94 -19.92
C LYS A 10 -14.17 -15.39 -20.15
N ILE A 11 -13.36 -16.16 -20.88
CA ILE A 11 -13.56 -17.61 -21.06
C ILE A 11 -13.24 -18.34 -19.76
N ALA A 12 -12.13 -17.98 -19.10
CA ALA A 12 -11.74 -18.58 -17.81
C ALA A 12 -12.75 -18.28 -16.67
N ALA A 13 -13.45 -17.14 -16.71
CA ALA A 13 -14.43 -16.76 -15.70
C ALA A 13 -15.84 -17.36 -15.92
N LYS A 14 -16.13 -17.91 -17.11
CA LYS A 14 -17.47 -18.41 -17.44
C LYS A 14 -17.77 -19.78 -16.80
N ASP A 15 -16.74 -20.58 -16.54
CA ASP A 15 -16.86 -21.93 -15.96
C ASP A 15 -16.50 -22.02 -14.47
N THR A 16 -16.05 -20.94 -13.85
CA THR A 16 -15.73 -20.90 -12.42
C THR A 16 -16.96 -20.58 -11.58
N LYS A 17 -17.98 -21.45 -11.65
CA LYS A 17 -19.06 -21.56 -10.65
C LYS A 17 -19.19 -22.98 -10.11
N LEU A 18 -18.06 -23.69 -9.97
CA LEU A 18 -17.99 -24.97 -9.27
C LEU A 18 -16.79 -24.94 -8.32
N VAL A 19 -17.00 -24.24 -7.20
CA VAL A 19 -16.36 -24.60 -5.94
C VAL A 19 -16.84 -26.02 -5.62
N THR A 20 -15.89 -26.88 -5.26
CA THR A 20 -16.08 -28.24 -4.72
C THR A 20 -16.93 -29.17 -5.56
N PHE A 21 -16.34 -29.94 -6.47
CA PHE A 21 -16.72 -31.34 -6.74
C PHE A 21 -15.73 -31.91 -7.79
N PHE A 22 -15.28 -33.15 -7.60
CA PHE A 22 -14.52 -33.97 -8.55
C PHE A 22 -13.01 -33.74 -8.72
N PHE A 23 -12.21 -34.36 -7.85
CA PHE A 23 -11.14 -35.22 -8.36
C PHE A 23 -11.65 -36.65 -8.37
N LYS A 24 -12.31 -37.03 -9.48
CA LYS A 24 -12.55 -38.43 -9.81
C LYS A 24 -11.19 -39.11 -9.97
N LYS A 25 -10.99 -40.24 -9.28
CA LYS A 25 -10.07 -41.30 -9.73
C LYS A 25 -10.40 -41.57 -11.20
N ASP A 26 -9.40 -41.89 -11.99
CA ASP A 26 -9.51 -42.28 -13.42
C ASP A 26 -9.34 -41.12 -14.41
N LYS A 27 -8.12 -40.59 -14.44
CA LYS A 27 -7.47 -40.26 -15.71
C LYS A 27 -6.04 -40.79 -15.66
N VAL A 28 -5.88 -42.05 -16.06
CA VAL A 28 -4.59 -42.58 -16.49
C VAL A 28 -4.15 -41.72 -17.67
N LEU A 29 -3.29 -40.74 -17.41
CA LEU A 29 -2.62 -39.98 -18.46
C LEU A 29 -1.85 -40.98 -19.32
N LYS A 30 -2.17 -41.05 -20.62
CA LYS A 30 -1.33 -41.72 -21.61
C LYS A 30 0.08 -41.17 -21.46
N ILE A 31 0.97 -41.99 -20.94
CA ILE A 31 2.38 -41.70 -20.75
C ILE A 31 2.94 -41.42 -22.14
N LEU A 32 3.34 -40.18 -22.40
CA LEU A 32 4.09 -39.84 -23.60
C LEU A 32 5.45 -40.51 -23.46
N GLU A 33 5.78 -41.38 -24.42
CA GLU A 33 7.06 -42.07 -24.49
C GLU A 33 8.22 -41.05 -24.50
N PRO A 34 9.36 -41.42 -23.90
CA PRO A 34 10.47 -40.50 -23.70
C PRO A 34 11.22 -40.22 -25.01
N ASN A 35 10.86 -39.15 -25.73
CA ASN A 35 11.66 -38.63 -26.84
C ASN A 35 12.56 -37.44 -26.44
N ASP A 36 13.83 -37.65 -26.80
CA ASP A 36 14.90 -36.76 -27.28
C ASP A 36 15.74 -35.84 -26.35
N ASN A 37 17.05 -36.00 -26.63
CA ASN A 37 18.16 -35.04 -26.80
C ASN A 37 18.22 -33.79 -25.93
N ASP A 38 19.39 -33.65 -25.29
CA ASP A 38 19.94 -32.53 -24.51
C ASP A 38 20.71 -33.13 -23.33
N SER A 39 22.02 -33.19 -23.53
CA SER A 39 23.02 -33.61 -22.57
C SER A 39 23.08 -32.64 -21.39
N GLU A 40 22.76 -33.13 -20.20
CA GLU A 40 23.41 -32.79 -18.92
C GLU A 40 22.77 -33.64 -17.81
N ASN A 41 23.28 -34.86 -17.69
CA ASN A 41 23.01 -35.73 -16.55
C ASN A 41 23.97 -35.33 -15.42
N GLN A 42 23.48 -34.55 -14.46
CA GLN A 42 24.06 -34.55 -13.13
C GLN A 42 22.93 -34.69 -12.11
N ILE A 43 22.69 -35.95 -11.75
CA ILE A 43 22.62 -36.50 -10.39
C ILE A 43 22.42 -38.01 -10.63
N ALA A 44 23.53 -38.69 -10.92
CA ALA A 44 23.66 -40.12 -10.65
C ALA A 44 23.88 -40.23 -9.13
N ASP A 45 23.33 -41.27 -8.49
CA ASP A 45 23.44 -41.57 -7.05
C ASP A 45 22.49 -40.84 -6.08
N LEU A 46 21.22 -40.69 -6.44
CA LEU A 46 20.16 -40.60 -5.42
C LEU A 46 19.43 -41.93 -5.33
N ASP A 47 19.43 -42.54 -4.13
CA ASP A 47 18.60 -43.72 -3.82
C ASP A 47 17.12 -43.32 -3.82
N PHE A 48 16.53 -43.32 -5.01
CA PHE A 48 15.14 -42.97 -5.23
C PHE A 48 14.17 -43.87 -4.45
N GLU A 49 14.54 -45.13 -4.17
CA GLU A 49 13.68 -46.07 -3.44
C GLU A 49 13.56 -45.69 -1.97
N SER A 50 14.68 -45.38 -1.31
CA SER A 50 14.68 -44.87 0.07
C SER A 50 13.90 -43.56 0.20
N ILE A 51 14.05 -42.65 -0.75
CA ILE A 51 13.34 -41.36 -0.76
C ILE A 51 11.83 -41.56 -0.92
N LEU A 52 11.41 -42.43 -1.84
CA LEU A 52 9.99 -42.74 -2.06
C LEU A 52 9.37 -43.45 -0.85
N SER A 53 10.12 -44.31 -0.15
CA SER A 53 9.69 -44.94 1.09
C SER A 53 9.45 -43.92 2.21
N ASN A 54 10.39 -42.99 2.41
CA ASN A 54 10.25 -41.91 3.38
C ASN A 54 9.07 -40.98 3.07
N LEU A 55 8.84 -40.67 1.78
CA LEU A 55 7.67 -39.89 1.37
C LEU A 55 6.35 -40.64 1.63
N LYS A 56 6.31 -41.95 1.41
CA LYS A 56 5.14 -42.79 1.74
C LYS A 56 4.83 -42.79 3.23
N ALA A 57 5.84 -42.86 4.08
CA ALA A 57 5.67 -42.77 5.53
C ALA A 57 5.05 -41.42 5.94
N LEU A 58 5.49 -40.31 5.33
CA LEU A 58 4.96 -38.97 5.61
C LEU A 58 3.50 -38.77 5.17
N PHE A 59 3.00 -39.49 4.16
CA PHE A 59 1.59 -39.42 3.79
C PHE A 59 0.64 -39.97 4.86
N ASN A 60 1.13 -40.86 5.73
CA ASN A 60 0.34 -41.45 6.82
C ASN A 60 0.17 -40.50 8.01
N ASP A 61 0.89 -39.38 8.05
CA ASP A 61 0.76 -38.39 9.10
C ASP A 61 -0.54 -37.59 8.98
N LYS A 62 -1.45 -37.80 9.95
CA LYS A 62 -2.75 -37.13 10.02
C LYS A 62 -2.64 -35.66 10.42
N THR A 63 -1.53 -35.22 11.01
CA THR A 63 -1.33 -33.86 11.51
C THR A 63 -1.00 -32.84 10.41
N LEU A 64 -0.64 -33.30 9.21
CA LEU A 64 -0.24 -32.43 8.10
C LEU A 64 -1.41 -31.62 7.52
N SER A 65 -1.15 -30.34 7.26
CA SER A 65 -2.08 -29.47 6.53
C SER A 65 -2.33 -29.96 5.10
N ILE A 66 -3.51 -29.64 4.55
CA ILE A 66 -3.88 -29.94 3.16
C ILE A 66 -2.86 -29.36 2.17
N GLN A 67 -2.35 -28.14 2.42
CA GLN A 67 -1.35 -27.52 1.56
C GLN A 67 -0.02 -28.32 1.58
N SER A 68 0.40 -28.80 2.75
CA SER A 68 1.62 -29.60 2.92
C SER A 68 1.51 -30.97 2.24
N ARG A 69 0.35 -31.64 2.37
CA ARG A 69 0.09 -32.92 1.68
C ARG A 69 0.13 -32.76 0.15
N ASN A 70 -0.48 -31.70 -0.38
CA ASN A 70 -0.44 -31.43 -1.81
C ASN A 70 1.00 -31.25 -2.29
N ARG A 71 1.85 -30.51 -1.57
CA ARG A 71 3.27 -30.34 -1.94
C ARG A 71 4.04 -31.66 -1.92
N LEU A 72 3.84 -32.49 -0.90
CA LEU A 72 4.44 -33.82 -0.83
C LEU A 72 4.03 -34.70 -2.02
N GLN A 73 2.76 -34.66 -2.42
CA GLN A 73 2.25 -35.40 -3.57
C GLN A 73 2.93 -34.97 -4.88
N LEU A 74 3.20 -33.66 -5.04
CA LEU A 74 3.91 -33.15 -6.21
C LEU A 74 5.38 -33.57 -6.24
N ILE A 75 6.06 -33.53 -5.08
CA ILE A 75 7.44 -34.04 -4.95
C ILE A 75 7.48 -35.54 -5.26
N PHE A 76 6.53 -36.31 -4.75
CA PHE A 76 6.41 -37.75 -5.02
C PHE A 76 6.23 -38.06 -6.51
N GLN A 77 5.31 -37.35 -7.18
CA GLN A 77 5.11 -37.50 -8.64
C GLN A 77 6.37 -37.12 -9.44
N PHE A 78 7.04 -36.04 -9.04
CA PHE A 78 8.26 -35.60 -9.68
C PHE A 78 9.40 -36.64 -9.55
N ILE A 79 9.59 -37.22 -8.37
CA ILE A 79 10.60 -38.25 -8.13
C ILE A 79 10.29 -39.54 -8.90
N ASN A 80 9.03 -39.95 -8.99
CA ASN A 80 8.64 -41.10 -9.82
C ASN A 80 8.98 -40.88 -11.30
N LEU A 81 8.74 -39.68 -11.84
CA LEU A 81 9.15 -39.35 -13.21
C LEU A 81 10.67 -39.35 -13.37
N ARG A 82 11.43 -38.88 -12.38
CA ARG A 82 12.89 -38.99 -12.37
C ARG A 82 13.36 -40.45 -12.38
N LYS A 83 12.72 -41.32 -11.58
CA LYS A 83 12.98 -42.78 -11.55
C LYS A 83 12.69 -43.44 -12.89
N MET A 84 11.67 -42.99 -13.62
CA MET A 84 11.34 -43.46 -14.97
C MET A 84 12.29 -42.93 -16.06
N GLY A 85 13.33 -42.18 -15.71
CA GLY A 85 14.34 -41.69 -16.65
C GLY A 85 14.04 -40.32 -17.27
N TYR A 86 12.96 -39.64 -16.87
CA TYR A 86 12.69 -38.29 -17.38
C TYR A 86 13.72 -37.27 -16.86
N LYS A 87 14.20 -36.40 -17.74
CA LYS A 87 15.07 -35.26 -17.37
C LYS A 87 14.36 -34.33 -16.39
N THR A 88 15.13 -33.70 -15.49
CA THR A 88 14.65 -32.82 -14.42
C THR A 88 13.64 -31.78 -14.90
N MET A 89 13.95 -31.07 -15.99
CA MET A 89 13.07 -30.04 -16.54
C MET A 89 11.78 -30.63 -17.15
N ASN A 90 11.88 -31.79 -17.80
CA ASN A 90 10.72 -32.46 -18.40
C ASN A 90 9.79 -33.03 -17.33
N ALA A 91 10.34 -33.68 -16.30
CA ALA A 91 9.58 -34.17 -15.16
C ALA A 91 8.82 -33.04 -14.45
N SER A 92 9.50 -31.91 -14.19
CA SER A 92 8.87 -30.73 -13.57
C SER A 92 7.73 -30.16 -14.43
N ARG A 93 7.94 -30.05 -15.76
CA ARG A 93 6.95 -29.54 -16.70
C ARG A 93 5.69 -30.42 -16.77
N ILE A 94 5.85 -31.75 -16.72
CA ILE A 94 4.74 -32.70 -16.72
C ILE A 94 3.88 -32.53 -15.46
N VAL A 95 4.51 -32.44 -14.29
CA VAL A 95 3.80 -32.23 -13.02
C VAL A 95 3.15 -30.84 -12.95
N ALA A 96 3.78 -29.79 -13.46
CA ALA A 96 3.15 -28.46 -13.49
C ALA A 96 1.87 -28.44 -14.33
N LYS A 97 1.89 -29.10 -15.49
CA LYS A 97 0.73 -29.24 -16.38
C LYS A 97 -0.41 -30.04 -15.73
N SER A 98 -0.11 -31.06 -14.93
CA SER A 98 -1.16 -31.88 -14.29
C SER A 98 -2.01 -31.10 -13.28
N ILE A 99 -1.47 -30.00 -12.72
CA ILE A 99 -2.15 -29.11 -11.76
C ILE A 99 -2.73 -27.87 -12.47
N GLY A 100 -2.61 -27.77 -13.80
CA GLY A 100 -3.05 -26.59 -14.54
C GLY A 100 -2.19 -25.34 -14.32
N LYS A 101 -0.94 -25.50 -13.85
CA LYS A 101 0.02 -24.40 -13.65
C LYS A 101 0.94 -24.21 -14.87
N GLY A 102 1.41 -22.99 -15.08
CA GLY A 102 2.29 -22.63 -16.19
C GLY A 102 3.71 -23.17 -16.07
N LYS A 103 4.49 -23.11 -17.17
CA LYS A 103 5.87 -23.64 -17.31
C LYS A 103 6.84 -23.24 -16.19
N TYR A 104 6.63 -22.10 -15.53
CA TYR A 104 7.53 -21.53 -14.52
C TYR A 104 6.91 -21.39 -13.12
N GLN A 105 5.71 -21.93 -12.88
CA GLN A 105 4.97 -21.66 -11.63
C GLN A 105 5.21 -22.68 -10.51
N VAL A 106 5.97 -23.73 -10.77
CA VAL A 106 6.14 -24.83 -9.84
C VAL A 106 7.62 -24.99 -9.50
N GLU A 107 7.99 -24.59 -8.29
CA GLU A 107 9.35 -24.68 -7.73
C GLU A 107 9.75 -26.12 -7.35
N LEU A 108 9.30 -27.13 -8.10
CA LEU A 108 9.50 -28.55 -7.77
C LEU A 108 10.97 -28.91 -7.59
N ILE A 109 11.84 -28.36 -8.44
CA ILE A 109 13.28 -28.61 -8.36
C ILE A 109 13.84 -28.10 -7.02
N VAL A 110 13.44 -26.90 -6.60
CA VAL A 110 13.86 -26.27 -5.35
C VAL A 110 13.27 -27.02 -4.16
N TRP A 111 11.98 -27.34 -4.21
CA TRP A 111 11.27 -28.08 -3.17
C TRP A 111 11.85 -29.48 -2.96
N THR A 112 12.15 -30.22 -4.04
CA THR A 112 12.78 -31.53 -3.96
C THR A 112 14.21 -31.43 -3.43
N LYS A 113 15.02 -30.45 -3.86
CA LYS A 113 16.37 -30.23 -3.31
C LYS A 113 16.32 -29.92 -1.80
N ASN A 114 15.43 -29.04 -1.36
CA ASN A 114 15.26 -28.72 0.06
C ASN A 114 14.76 -29.91 0.86
N PHE A 115 13.83 -30.70 0.31
CA PHE A 115 13.35 -31.91 0.96
C PHE A 115 14.46 -32.97 1.11
N LEU A 116 15.31 -33.15 0.10
CA LEU A 116 16.43 -34.08 0.16
C LEU A 116 17.49 -33.63 1.18
N LYS A 117 17.75 -32.32 1.27
CA LYS A 117 18.76 -31.76 2.17
C LYS A 117 18.30 -31.73 3.63
N ASN A 118 17.07 -31.27 3.88
CA ASN A 118 16.59 -30.93 5.22
C ASN A 118 15.53 -31.89 5.75
N LYS A 119 15.01 -32.83 4.92
CA LYS A 119 13.88 -33.72 5.22
C LYS A 119 12.59 -33.01 5.69
N THR A 120 12.49 -31.71 5.45
CA THR A 120 11.33 -30.88 5.83
C THR A 120 10.49 -30.50 4.62
N ILE A 121 9.18 -30.32 4.85
CA ILE A 121 8.24 -29.88 3.81
C ILE A 121 8.48 -28.39 3.56
N PRO A 122 8.72 -27.95 2.31
CA PRO A 122 8.88 -26.53 2.02
C PRO A 122 7.58 -25.78 2.35
N THR A 123 7.66 -24.90 3.33
CA THR A 123 6.68 -23.85 3.57
C THR A 123 6.91 -22.74 2.55
N SER A 124 5.86 -22.33 1.82
CA SER A 124 5.95 -21.11 1.02
C SER A 124 5.99 -19.93 2.00
N GLU A 125 7.18 -19.41 2.28
CA GLU A 125 7.36 -18.24 3.14
C GLU A 125 6.79 -16.95 2.52
N HIS A 126 6.38 -16.99 1.24
CA HIS A 126 5.75 -15.85 0.61
C HIS A 126 4.23 -15.86 0.80
N VAL A 127 3.78 -15.51 2.01
CA VAL A 127 2.52 -14.78 2.13
C VAL A 127 2.79 -13.43 1.48
N LYS A 128 2.49 -13.28 0.20
CA LYS A 128 2.53 -11.96 -0.43
C LYS A 128 1.45 -11.14 0.25
N ASP A 129 1.85 -10.16 1.04
CA ASP A 129 0.93 -9.19 1.61
C ASP A 129 0.05 -8.62 0.49
N VAL A 130 -1.23 -8.44 0.81
CA VAL A 130 -2.16 -7.87 -0.14
C VAL A 130 -1.71 -6.44 -0.41
N ASN A 131 -1.18 -6.20 -1.62
CA ASN A 131 -0.87 -4.83 -2.06
C ASN A 131 -2.14 -3.97 -1.96
N GLU A 132 -1.99 -2.73 -1.50
CA GLU A 132 -3.05 -1.72 -1.42
C GLU A 132 -3.91 -1.67 -2.69
N ASN A 133 -3.29 -1.77 -3.88
CA ASN A 133 -4.04 -1.80 -5.14
C ASN A 133 -5.01 -2.98 -5.24
N THR A 134 -4.58 -4.16 -4.80
CA THR A 134 -5.43 -5.35 -4.77
C THR A 134 -6.58 -5.14 -3.77
N ALA A 135 -6.29 -4.61 -2.58
CA ALA A 135 -7.32 -4.29 -1.58
C ALA A 135 -8.34 -3.29 -2.11
N ARG A 136 -7.89 -2.22 -2.77
CA ARG A 136 -8.74 -1.18 -3.37
C ARG A 136 -9.65 -1.73 -4.47
N ILE A 137 -9.12 -2.61 -5.33
CA ILE A 137 -9.93 -3.29 -6.36
C ILE A 137 -11.02 -4.15 -5.72
N TRP A 138 -10.69 -4.87 -4.65
CA TRP A 138 -11.67 -5.68 -3.94
C TRP A 138 -12.73 -4.85 -3.23
N LEU A 139 -12.37 -3.74 -2.59
CA LEU A 139 -13.32 -2.80 -2.00
C LEU A 139 -14.33 -2.31 -3.03
N ASN A 140 -13.86 -1.87 -4.21
CA ASN A 140 -14.74 -1.47 -5.30
C ASN A 140 -15.65 -2.61 -5.77
N LYS A 141 -15.14 -3.84 -5.88
CA LYS A 141 -15.95 -5.02 -6.25
C LYS A 141 -17.01 -5.37 -5.21
N LEU A 142 -16.75 -5.08 -3.94
CA LEU A 142 -17.69 -5.26 -2.83
C LEU A 142 -18.69 -4.09 -2.71
N GLY A 143 -18.62 -3.10 -3.61
CA GLY A 143 -19.50 -1.92 -3.60
C GLY A 143 -19.07 -0.82 -2.63
N TRP A 144 -17.82 -0.86 -2.15
CA TRP A 144 -17.25 0.17 -1.29
C TRP A 144 -16.42 1.14 -2.13
N PHE A 145 -16.71 2.43 -1.99
CA PHE A 145 -16.04 3.50 -2.73
C PHE A 145 -15.41 4.49 -1.76
N PHE A 146 -14.33 5.12 -2.21
CA PHE A 146 -13.74 6.26 -1.51
C PHE A 146 -14.62 7.49 -1.72
N GLN A 147 -15.06 8.09 -0.63
CA GLN A 147 -15.98 9.23 -0.64
C GLN A 147 -15.46 10.34 0.26
N ILE A 148 -15.83 11.58 -0.08
CA ILE A 148 -15.52 12.77 0.70
C ILE A 148 -16.85 13.37 1.15
N GLY A 149 -17.05 13.48 2.47
CA GLY A 149 -18.16 14.20 3.06
C GLY A 149 -18.06 15.69 2.70
N LYS A 150 -18.90 16.12 1.75
CA LYS A 150 -18.98 17.53 1.34
C LYS A 150 -19.93 18.26 2.30
N LYS A 151 -19.42 19.28 3.00
CA LYS A 151 -20.26 20.37 3.49
C LYS A 151 -20.45 21.35 2.32
N ASN A 152 -21.60 22.03 2.26
CA ASN A 152 -21.79 23.12 1.29
C ASN A 152 -20.66 24.15 1.46
N ILE A 153 -20.15 24.62 0.33
CA ILE A 153 -19.02 25.54 0.23
C ILE A 153 -19.53 26.93 0.62
N TYR A 154 -18.83 27.61 1.52
CA TYR A 154 -18.98 29.05 1.69
C TYR A 154 -18.35 29.73 0.48
N TYR A 155 -19.13 30.51 -0.24
CA TYR A 155 -18.60 31.37 -1.28
C TYR A 155 -17.94 32.54 -0.59
N ASP A 156 -16.61 32.56 -0.67
CA ASP A 156 -15.82 33.61 -0.07
C ASP A 156 -15.86 34.85 -0.97
N GLU A 157 -16.18 36.00 -0.39
CA GLU A 157 -16.41 37.26 -1.10
C GLU A 157 -15.12 37.90 -1.66
N HIS A 158 -14.03 37.12 -1.71
CA HIS A 158 -12.71 37.54 -2.17
C HIS A 158 -12.67 38.00 -3.63
N GLU A 159 -13.64 37.58 -4.44
CA GLU A 159 -13.72 37.90 -5.86
C GLU A 159 -14.41 39.24 -6.14
N TYR A 160 -14.93 39.94 -5.13
CA TYR A 160 -15.54 41.25 -5.38
C TYR A 160 -14.51 42.27 -5.88
N PRO A 161 -14.85 43.12 -6.88
CA PRO A 161 -13.91 44.05 -7.49
C PRO A 161 -13.21 44.99 -6.49
N ASN A 162 -13.91 45.41 -5.42
CA ASN A 162 -13.32 46.24 -4.37
C ASN A 162 -12.28 45.49 -3.54
N VAL A 163 -12.50 44.20 -3.25
CA VAL A 163 -11.53 43.35 -2.52
C VAL A 163 -10.29 43.12 -3.37
N ILE A 164 -10.47 42.85 -4.67
CA ILE A 164 -9.36 42.70 -5.62
C ILE A 164 -8.53 43.98 -5.68
N ALA A 165 -9.17 45.14 -5.88
CA ALA A 165 -8.47 46.43 -5.94
C ALA A 165 -7.71 46.75 -4.64
N TYR A 166 -8.28 46.42 -3.48
CA TYR A 166 -7.58 46.56 -2.20
C TYR A 166 -6.34 45.67 -2.12
N ARG A 167 -6.45 44.39 -2.54
CA ARG A 167 -5.32 43.45 -2.53
C ARG A 167 -4.21 43.88 -3.47
N GLU A 168 -4.53 44.44 -4.63
CA GLU A 168 -3.54 44.99 -5.56
C GLU A 168 -2.73 46.12 -4.90
N ASN A 169 -3.40 47.07 -4.25
CA ASN A 169 -2.72 48.14 -3.51
C ASN A 169 -1.86 47.60 -2.35
N PHE A 170 -2.40 46.65 -1.59
CA PHE A 170 -1.68 46.02 -0.48
C PHE A 170 -0.39 45.33 -0.96
N LEU A 171 -0.43 44.64 -2.11
CA LEU A 171 0.76 43.98 -2.67
C LEU A 171 1.85 44.99 -3.06
N LEU A 172 1.47 46.14 -3.63
CA LEU A 172 2.42 47.21 -3.95
C LEU A 172 3.10 47.78 -2.71
N GLU A 173 2.33 47.99 -1.63
CA GLU A 173 2.87 48.45 -0.34
C GLU A 173 3.79 47.40 0.29
N MET A 174 3.39 46.13 0.27
CA MET A 174 4.19 45.03 0.80
C MET A 174 5.49 44.85 0.04
N GLU A 175 5.49 44.94 -1.30
CA GLU A 175 6.72 44.86 -2.12
C GLU A 175 7.73 45.97 -1.76
N ALA A 176 7.23 47.17 -1.45
CA ALA A 176 8.08 48.27 -1.03
C ALA A 176 8.70 48.03 0.36
N LEU A 177 7.94 47.45 1.29
CA LEU A 177 8.38 47.13 2.65
C LEU A 177 9.31 45.92 2.69
N GLU A 178 9.07 44.92 1.84
CA GLU A 178 9.83 43.67 1.77
C GLU A 178 11.33 43.93 1.48
N LYS A 179 11.65 44.98 0.73
CA LYS A 179 13.05 45.42 0.47
C LYS A 179 13.80 45.82 1.74
N LEU A 180 13.08 46.16 2.81
CA LEU A 180 13.62 46.55 4.12
C LEU A 180 13.55 45.41 5.15
N MET A 181 13.02 44.25 4.75
CA MET A 181 12.83 43.09 5.60
C MET A 181 14.00 42.10 5.42
N PRO A 182 14.43 41.44 6.50
CA PRO A 182 15.29 40.25 6.41
C PRO A 182 14.52 39.08 5.80
N LYS A 183 15.22 38.24 5.06
CA LYS A 183 14.65 37.04 4.44
C LYS A 183 15.45 35.80 4.82
N LEU A 184 14.77 34.66 4.86
CA LEU A 184 15.47 33.37 4.91
C LEU A 184 15.97 33.02 3.50
N MET A 185 17.10 32.32 3.43
CA MET A 185 17.63 31.81 2.17
C MET A 185 16.81 30.59 1.73
N ASP A 186 16.37 30.55 0.46
CA ASP A 186 15.49 29.48 -0.04
C ASP A 186 16.13 28.09 0.03
N GLU A 187 17.46 27.99 -0.16
CA GLU A 187 18.18 26.71 -0.09
C GLU A 187 18.50 26.28 1.35
N ASP A 188 18.65 27.23 2.27
CA ASP A 188 18.98 26.97 3.68
C ASP A 188 18.29 27.98 4.60
N ILE A 189 17.15 27.55 5.14
CA ILE A 189 16.32 28.33 6.07
C ILE A 189 17.02 28.71 7.38
N THR A 190 18.23 28.21 7.64
CA THR A 190 19.04 28.63 8.80
C THR A 190 19.82 29.92 8.54
N VAL A 191 19.96 30.34 7.27
CA VAL A 191 20.72 31.52 6.87
C VAL A 191 19.78 32.71 6.67
N ILE A 192 20.03 33.79 7.42
CA ILE A 192 19.26 35.04 7.34
C ILE A 192 20.00 36.06 6.47
N ILE A 193 19.37 36.44 5.36
CA ILE A 193 19.83 37.48 4.45
C ILE A 193 19.37 38.84 4.99
N LYS A 194 20.34 39.72 5.31
CA LYS A 194 20.05 41.08 5.79
C LYS A 194 19.73 42.00 4.61
N PRO A 195 18.72 42.89 4.72
CA PRO A 195 18.39 43.84 3.67
C PRO A 195 19.50 44.89 3.52
N GLN A 196 19.69 45.38 2.30
CA GLN A 196 20.59 46.50 2.02
C GLN A 196 19.87 47.80 2.42
N LEU A 197 20.25 48.35 3.57
CA LEU A 197 19.62 49.54 4.15
C LEU A 197 20.42 50.80 3.81
N ASN A 198 19.72 51.84 3.35
CA ASN A 198 20.30 53.19 3.27
C ASN A 198 20.57 53.72 4.69
N PRO A 199 21.53 54.64 4.88
CA PRO A 199 21.92 55.15 6.21
C PRO A 199 20.76 55.70 7.06
N ASN A 200 19.70 56.19 6.42
CA ASN A 200 18.52 56.76 7.08
C ASN A 200 17.35 55.78 7.23
N LYS A 201 17.48 54.52 6.81
CA LYS A 201 16.40 53.53 6.89
C LYS A 201 16.67 52.49 7.96
N LYS A 202 15.62 52.12 8.69
CA LYS A 202 15.66 51.07 9.71
C LYS A 202 15.28 49.73 9.09
N LYS A 203 15.74 48.65 9.71
CA LYS A 203 15.27 47.29 9.41
C LYS A 203 13.79 47.18 9.79
N HIS A 204 12.98 46.57 8.94
CA HIS A 204 11.59 46.23 9.25
C HIS A 204 11.49 44.73 9.58
N ILE A 205 10.64 44.38 10.54
CA ILE A 205 10.31 42.99 10.87
C ILE A 205 8.81 42.85 10.65
N LEU A 206 8.42 41.93 9.77
CA LEU A 206 7.01 41.61 9.56
C LEU A 206 6.54 40.73 10.72
N VAL A 207 5.52 41.20 11.42
CA VAL A 207 4.82 40.44 12.46
C VAL A 207 3.41 40.17 11.94
N MET A 208 3.08 38.90 11.74
CA MET A 208 1.77 38.44 11.30
C MET A 208 1.01 37.88 12.50
N HIS A 209 -0.28 38.15 12.59
CA HIS A 209 -1.16 37.58 13.60
C HIS A 209 -2.26 36.79 12.90
N ASP A 210 -2.61 35.63 13.46
CA ASP A 210 -3.77 34.88 13.00
C ASP A 210 -4.43 34.13 14.16
N GLU A 211 -5.72 33.85 13.97
CA GLU A 211 -6.59 33.15 14.90
C GLU A 211 -7.09 31.86 14.26
N SER A 212 -6.89 30.75 14.95
CA SER A 212 -7.34 29.43 14.49
C SER A 212 -8.14 28.71 15.56
N VAL A 213 -9.32 28.21 15.17
CA VAL A 213 -10.18 27.42 16.04
C VAL A 213 -10.21 25.97 15.58
N PHE A 214 -9.72 25.08 16.45
CA PHE A 214 -9.73 23.64 16.24
C PHE A 214 -10.88 23.02 17.02
N TYR A 215 -11.63 22.11 16.41
CA TYR A 215 -12.72 21.43 17.07
C TYR A 215 -12.45 19.95 17.30
N ALA A 216 -12.94 19.40 18.40
CA ALA A 216 -12.75 17.99 18.77
C ALA A 216 -13.35 17.01 17.74
N ASN A 217 -14.37 17.44 16.99
CA ASN A 217 -14.97 16.65 15.92
C ASN A 217 -14.48 17.06 14.51
N ASP A 218 -13.37 17.81 14.39
CA ASP A 218 -12.66 18.01 13.12
C ASP A 218 -11.93 16.72 12.71
N GLY A 219 -12.71 15.69 12.40
CA GLY A 219 -12.22 14.39 11.96
C GLY A 219 -11.98 14.31 10.46
N LYS A 220 -11.46 13.16 10.01
CA LYS A 220 -11.35 12.84 8.59
C LYS A 220 -12.73 12.89 7.94
N LYS A 221 -12.88 13.78 6.96
CA LYS A 221 -14.07 13.88 6.11
C LYS A 221 -14.11 12.82 5.02
N THR A 222 -13.03 12.05 4.86
CA THR A 222 -12.90 10.99 3.88
C THR A 222 -13.19 9.64 4.50
N TYR A 223 -13.93 8.80 3.78
CA TYR A 223 -14.30 7.47 4.25
C TYR A 223 -14.46 6.50 3.07
N TRP A 224 -14.30 5.21 3.35
CA TRP A 224 -14.71 4.14 2.44
C TRP A 224 -16.09 3.67 2.85
N GLY A 225 -17.05 3.69 1.93
CA GLY A 225 -18.40 3.24 2.23
C GLY A 225 -19.22 2.96 0.97
N PRO A 226 -20.37 2.28 1.12
CA PRO A 226 -21.37 2.16 0.06
C PRO A 226 -21.81 3.53 -0.44
N LYS A 227 -22.18 3.63 -1.72
CA LYS A 227 -22.56 4.89 -2.37
C LYS A 227 -23.69 5.64 -1.66
N ASP A 228 -24.61 4.90 -1.04
CA ASP A 228 -25.82 5.45 -0.41
C ASP A 228 -25.71 5.48 1.12
N HIS A 229 -24.52 5.26 1.68
CA HIS A 229 -24.30 5.26 3.12
C HIS A 229 -23.19 6.24 3.48
N ALA A 230 -23.58 7.38 4.05
CA ALA A 230 -22.66 8.29 4.70
C ALA A 230 -22.57 7.94 6.19
N PRO A 231 -21.36 7.76 6.75
CA PRO A 231 -21.20 7.60 8.17
C PRO A 231 -21.72 8.85 8.89
N LEU A 232 -22.51 8.63 9.93
CA LEU A 232 -22.99 9.69 10.79
C LEU A 232 -21.81 10.25 11.60
N ASN A 233 -21.49 11.51 11.37
CA ASN A 233 -20.59 12.25 12.24
C ASN A 233 -21.33 12.61 13.54
N LYS A 234 -20.57 12.74 14.64
CA LYS A 234 -21.10 13.28 15.89
C LYS A 234 -21.75 14.63 15.61
N LYS A 235 -22.92 14.89 16.22
CA LYS A 235 -23.64 16.14 16.06
C LYS A 235 -22.83 17.28 16.70
N GLY A 236 -22.66 18.37 15.94
CA GLY A 236 -21.91 19.55 16.36
C GLY A 236 -20.39 19.39 16.25
N ASN A 237 -19.66 20.50 16.33
CA ASN A 237 -18.21 20.49 16.20
C ASN A 237 -17.51 19.95 17.47
N GLY A 238 -18.23 19.84 18.59
CA GLY A 238 -17.65 19.41 19.87
C GLY A 238 -16.87 20.54 20.53
N LEU A 239 -15.93 20.17 21.42
CA LEU A 239 -15.11 21.11 22.16
C LEU A 239 -14.17 21.86 21.23
N SER A 240 -14.11 23.18 21.33
CA SER A 240 -13.18 24.03 20.58
C SER A 240 -11.89 24.31 21.35
N LEU A 241 -10.82 24.59 20.62
CA LEU A 241 -9.55 25.11 21.09
C LEU A 241 -9.23 26.30 20.19
N HIS A 242 -9.26 27.50 20.74
CA HIS A 242 -8.97 28.71 19.99
C HIS A 242 -7.53 29.11 20.31
N ILE A 243 -6.70 29.18 19.28
CA ILE A 243 -5.29 29.56 19.34
C ILE A 243 -5.13 30.87 18.59
N SER A 244 -4.54 31.86 19.25
CA SER A 244 -4.18 33.17 18.70
C SER A 244 -2.69 33.35 18.89
N ASP A 245 -1.96 33.70 17.84
CA ASP A 245 -0.50 33.81 17.91
C ASP A 245 0.09 34.86 16.97
N PHE A 246 1.25 35.39 17.33
CA PHE A 246 2.02 36.31 16.52
C PHE A 246 3.26 35.60 15.97
N LEU A 247 3.39 35.59 14.65
CA LEU A 247 4.44 34.93 13.91
C LEU A 247 5.34 35.93 13.20
N THR A 248 6.63 35.63 13.17
CA THR A 248 7.64 36.34 12.39
C THR A 248 8.39 35.34 11.53
N GLU A 249 8.85 35.76 10.37
CA GLU A 249 9.57 34.88 9.44
C GLU A 249 10.90 34.37 10.02
N ILE A 250 11.55 35.17 10.89
CA ILE A 250 12.86 34.84 11.45
C ILE A 250 12.75 34.00 12.72
N ASP A 251 12.00 34.50 13.69
CA ASP A 251 12.00 33.95 15.05
C ASP A 251 10.82 33.00 15.30
N SER A 252 10.01 32.74 14.26
CA SER A 252 8.76 31.98 14.35
C SER A 252 7.80 32.62 15.35
N HIS A 253 7.62 32.06 16.54
CA HIS A 253 6.75 32.63 17.57
C HIS A 253 7.37 33.88 18.18
N LEU A 254 6.60 34.97 18.24
CA LEU A 254 7.04 36.16 18.93
C LEU A 254 7.11 35.91 20.44
N LYS A 255 8.29 36.09 21.01
CA LYS A 255 8.57 35.92 22.44
C LYS A 255 9.38 37.10 22.96
N PHE A 256 9.16 37.45 24.23
CA PHE A 256 9.94 38.43 24.94
C PHE A 256 10.37 37.83 26.28
N GLU A 257 11.67 37.63 26.46
CA GLU A 257 12.21 36.91 27.63
C GLU A 257 11.56 35.52 27.78
N ASP A 258 10.92 35.26 28.93
CA ASP A 258 10.20 34.01 29.23
C ASP A 258 8.70 34.07 28.87
N GLU A 259 8.23 35.19 28.30
CA GLU A 259 6.83 35.37 27.90
C GLU A 259 6.62 35.05 26.41
N GLU A 260 5.59 34.25 26.13
CA GLU A 260 5.16 33.92 24.77
C GLU A 260 3.87 34.66 24.42
N THR A 261 3.74 35.10 23.17
CA THR A 261 2.54 35.78 22.70
C THR A 261 1.39 34.84 22.35
N CYS A 262 1.64 33.53 22.32
CA CYS A 262 0.64 32.51 22.00
C CYS A 262 -0.41 32.41 23.11
N VAL A 263 -1.67 32.65 22.78
CA VAL A 263 -2.80 32.54 23.71
C VAL A 263 -3.67 31.36 23.32
N ILE A 264 -3.81 30.40 24.25
CA ILE A 264 -4.72 29.27 24.10
C ILE A 264 -6.00 29.53 24.91
N MET A 265 -7.08 29.77 24.19
CA MET A 265 -8.41 29.96 24.73
C MET A 265 -9.23 28.68 24.60
N LYS A 266 -10.06 28.40 25.62
CA LYS A 266 -11.02 27.29 25.61
C LYS A 266 -12.44 27.86 25.61
N PRO A 267 -13.02 28.19 24.44
CA PRO A 267 -14.38 28.70 24.37
C PRO A 267 -15.42 27.62 24.72
N GLY A 268 -16.59 28.07 25.19
CA GLY A 268 -17.75 27.22 25.45
C GLY A 268 -18.24 27.19 26.90
N ASN A 269 -19.45 26.68 27.08
CA ASN A 269 -20.11 26.56 28.38
C ASN A 269 -19.29 25.65 29.32
N ASN A 270 -19.11 26.06 30.58
CA ASN A 270 -18.21 25.44 31.58
C ASN A 270 -16.70 25.48 31.24
N ARG A 271 -16.25 26.46 30.44
CA ARG A 271 -14.82 26.70 30.15
C ARG A 271 -14.45 28.16 30.38
N ASN A 272 -13.46 28.71 29.65
CA ASN A 272 -12.95 30.07 29.84
C ASN A 272 -13.99 31.17 29.55
N GLY A 273 -15.18 30.79 29.07
CA GLY A 273 -16.29 31.70 28.81
C GLY A 273 -16.06 32.55 27.56
N TRP A 274 -17.07 32.57 26.69
CA TRP A 274 -17.59 33.70 25.92
C TRP A 274 -18.99 33.26 25.48
#